data_AF-A0A914JP54-F1
#
_entry.id   AF-A0A914JP54-F1
#
_cell.length_a   1.000
_cell.length_b   1.000
_cell.length_c   1.000
_cell.angle_alpha   90.00
_cell.angle_beta   90.00
_cell.angle_gamma   90.00
#
_symmetry.space_group_name_H-M   'P 1'
#
loop_
_entity.id
_entity.type
_entity.pdbx_description
1 polymer ?
#
loop_
_entity_poly.entity_id
_entity_poly.type
_entity_poly.pdbx_seq_one_letter_code
_entity_poly.pdbx_strand_id
1 'polypeptide(L)'
;ITVGAGDLKSLLYVSPFDKLLMKQGLNPKQHYGSFLVTEDGIIPPGTNSDVRHFNIGQYVNVTGRTIDWGFQGAMHRWGFRGLPDRRTTKAHRRVGSIGIKGEARVWPGQRLPGHMGHEWRQTSGLEILRINPIAQVIYVKGCVAGSCGSVVLMNDCLHESKRAKDVPFPTFVSEESQQLARNIEEMNLAELTAQDLYAEKLFKFTSPSIAFTEAHEKKSAARDKTRAKIAKVKK
;
A
#
# COMPACT_ATOMS: atom_id res chain seq x y z
N ILE A 1 -0.86 -12.53 16.42
CA ILE A 1 0.50 -13.01 16.02
C ILE A 1 1.38 -11.79 15.77
N THR A 2 2.63 -11.80 16.23
CA THR A 2 3.59 -10.71 15.98
C THR A 2 4.62 -11.19 14.97
N VAL A 3 4.78 -10.43 13.89
CA VAL A 3 5.69 -10.72 12.78
C VAL A 3 6.81 -9.67 12.79
N GLY A 4 8.04 -10.12 12.57
CA GLY A 4 9.21 -9.24 12.48
C GLY A 4 9.70 -9.06 11.04
N ALA A 5 10.20 -7.88 10.71
CA ALA A 5 10.78 -7.55 9.41
C ALA A 5 12.14 -6.86 9.57
N GLY A 6 13.08 -7.22 8.68
CA GLY A 6 14.47 -6.74 8.68
C GLY A 6 15.30 -7.33 9.82
N ASP A 7 16.54 -7.72 9.51
CA ASP A 7 17.49 -8.18 10.53
C ASP A 7 18.13 -6.99 11.24
N LEU A 8 18.30 -7.13 12.56
CA LEU A 8 18.95 -6.10 13.36
C LEU A 8 20.44 -6.03 13.02
N LYS A 9 20.93 -4.88 12.55
CA LYS A 9 22.34 -4.70 12.15
C LYS A 9 23.34 -4.76 13.31
N SER A 10 22.95 -4.35 14.52
CA SER A 10 23.85 -4.35 15.68
C SER A 10 23.10 -4.72 16.96
N LEU A 11 23.73 -5.56 17.78
CA LEU A 11 23.19 -6.05 19.06
C LEU A 11 23.45 -5.09 20.24
N LEU A 12 23.84 -3.84 19.97
CA LEU A 12 24.20 -2.87 21.02
C LEU A 12 22.97 -2.24 21.69
N TYR A 13 21.84 -2.17 20.98
CA TYR A 13 20.60 -1.60 21.49
C TYR A 13 19.47 -2.62 21.35
N VAL A 14 19.29 -3.44 22.40
CA VAL A 14 18.34 -4.56 22.43
C VAL A 14 17.23 -4.21 23.41
N SER A 15 15.99 -4.11 22.92
CA SER A 15 14.84 -3.83 23.78
C SER A 15 14.57 -4.99 24.75
N PRO A 16 13.85 -4.77 25.88
CA PRO A 16 13.44 -5.88 26.75
C PRO A 16 12.68 -7.00 26.02
N PHE A 17 11.91 -6.63 24.99
CA PHE A 17 11.19 -7.58 24.14
C PHE A 17 12.15 -8.43 23.30
N ASP A 18 13.16 -7.82 22.70
CA ASP A 18 14.18 -8.54 21.93
C ASP A 18 14.97 -9.53 22.80
N LYS A 19 15.24 -9.19 24.08
CA LYS A 19 15.87 -10.12 25.03
C LYS A 19 15.01 -11.36 25.31
N LEU A 20 13.69 -11.19 25.36
CA LEU A 20 12.76 -12.32 25.51
C LEU A 20 12.81 -13.23 24.28
N LEU A 21 12.87 -12.66 23.08
CA LEU A 21 13.00 -13.42 21.83
C LEU A 21 14.32 -14.20 21.78
N MET A 22 15.44 -13.58 22.17
CA MET A 22 16.73 -14.27 22.25
C MET A 22 16.71 -15.45 23.23
N LYS A 23 16.01 -15.30 24.37
CA LYS A 23 15.83 -16.40 25.33
C LYS A 23 15.03 -17.57 24.74
N GLN A 24 14.13 -17.29 23.80
CA GLN A 24 13.37 -18.29 23.03
C GLN A 24 14.15 -18.82 21.81
N GLY A 25 15.39 -18.37 21.58
CA GLY A 25 16.21 -18.77 20.44
C GLY A 25 15.85 -18.09 19.11
N LEU A 26 15.06 -17.02 19.14
CA LEU A 26 14.65 -16.27 17.96
C LEU A 26 15.58 -15.07 17.73
N ASN A 27 15.91 -14.82 16.45
CA ASN A 27 16.69 -13.65 16.07
C ASN A 27 15.84 -12.37 16.17
N PRO A 28 16.34 -11.31 16.83
CA PRO A 28 15.64 -10.03 16.90
C PRO A 28 15.54 -9.39 15.52
N LYS A 29 14.45 -8.66 15.29
CA LYS A 29 14.15 -7.97 14.03
C LYS A 29 14.07 -6.46 14.24
N GLN A 30 14.25 -5.70 13.17
CA GLN A 30 14.25 -4.24 13.22
C GLN A 30 12.85 -3.66 13.43
N HIS A 31 11.84 -4.28 12.81
CA HIS A 31 10.47 -3.81 12.85
C HIS A 31 9.54 -4.95 13.26
N TYR A 32 8.51 -4.62 14.05
CA TYR A 32 7.50 -5.58 14.49
C TYR A 32 6.10 -5.08 14.12
N GLY A 33 5.29 -5.98 13.57
CA GLY A 33 3.88 -5.75 13.26
C GLY A 33 3.03 -6.83 13.91
N SER A 34 1.93 -6.44 14.55
CA SER A 34 0.99 -7.39 15.15
C SER A 34 -0.25 -7.52 14.29
N PHE A 35 -0.65 -8.76 14.03
CA PHE A 35 -1.85 -9.11 13.28
C PHE A 35 -2.83 -9.85 14.19
N LEU A 36 -4.10 -9.49 14.08
CA LEU A 36 -5.21 -10.19 14.71
C LEU A 36 -5.57 -11.39 13.83
N VAL A 37 -5.59 -12.57 14.44
CA VAL A 37 -5.83 -13.84 13.74
C VAL A 37 -6.78 -14.68 14.59
N THR A 38 -7.58 -15.52 13.93
CA THR A 38 -8.43 -16.52 14.59
C THR A 38 -7.57 -17.63 15.21
N GLU A 39 -8.15 -18.41 16.13
CA GLU A 39 -7.44 -19.50 16.81
C GLU A 39 -6.92 -20.55 15.82
N ASP A 40 -7.68 -20.84 14.76
CA ASP A 40 -7.29 -21.78 13.70
C ASP A 40 -6.09 -21.31 12.87
N GLY A 41 -5.78 -20.01 12.89
CA GLY A 41 -4.70 -19.40 12.11
C GLY A 41 -3.41 -19.21 12.91
N ILE A 42 -3.28 -19.82 14.08
CA ILE A 42 -2.09 -19.70 14.92
C ILE A 42 -0.94 -20.51 14.29
N ILE A 43 0.21 -19.85 14.14
CA ILE A 43 1.42 -20.41 13.55
C ILE A 43 2.47 -20.57 14.68
N PRO A 44 3.29 -21.64 14.67
CA PRO A 44 4.36 -21.77 15.66
C PRO A 44 5.38 -20.61 15.57
N PRO A 45 5.98 -20.20 16.70
CA PRO A 45 6.97 -19.15 16.70
C PRO A 45 8.22 -19.57 15.92
N GLY A 46 8.81 -18.67 15.15
CA GLY A 46 10.00 -18.93 14.34
C GLY A 46 9.74 -19.42 12.92
N THR A 47 8.48 -19.56 12.51
CA THR A 47 8.13 -19.84 11.11
C THR A 47 8.48 -18.65 10.21
N ASN A 48 9.26 -18.91 9.16
CA ASN A 48 9.54 -17.93 8.13
C ASN A 48 8.31 -17.72 7.24
N SER A 49 7.96 -16.46 6.98
CA SER A 49 6.86 -16.10 6.08
C SER A 49 7.39 -15.82 4.69
N ASP A 50 6.90 -16.56 3.70
CA ASP A 50 7.21 -16.38 2.29
C ASP A 50 6.17 -15.44 1.64
N VAL A 51 6.59 -14.68 0.62
CA VAL A 51 5.71 -13.86 -0.22
C VAL A 51 4.59 -14.67 -0.88
N ARG A 52 4.82 -15.97 -1.12
CA ARG A 52 3.80 -16.92 -1.61
C ARG A 52 2.62 -17.15 -0.65
N HIS A 53 2.63 -16.56 0.53
CA HIS A 53 1.45 -16.47 1.38
C HIS A 53 0.28 -15.77 0.67
N PHE A 54 0.57 -14.82 -0.24
CA PHE A 54 -0.44 -14.16 -1.05
C PHE A 54 -0.57 -14.80 -2.43
N ASN A 55 -1.81 -14.82 -2.94
CA ASN A 55 -2.10 -15.29 -4.28
C ASN A 55 -2.21 -14.12 -5.27
N ILE A 56 -1.96 -14.42 -6.54
CA ILE A 56 -2.03 -13.44 -7.62
C ILE A 56 -3.50 -13.09 -7.88
N GLY A 57 -3.79 -11.81 -8.13
CA GLY A 57 -5.15 -11.32 -8.30
C GLY A 57 -5.94 -11.14 -6.99
N GLN A 58 -5.36 -11.53 -5.85
CA GLN A 58 -5.92 -11.25 -4.53
C GLN A 58 -5.93 -9.75 -4.25
N TYR A 59 -6.97 -9.30 -3.53
CA TYR A 59 -7.02 -7.95 -2.99
C TYR A 59 -6.46 -7.90 -1.57
N VAL A 60 -5.64 -6.89 -1.33
CA VAL A 60 -4.93 -6.69 -0.07
C VAL A 60 -5.11 -5.27 0.44
N ASN A 61 -4.89 -5.15 1.73
CA ASN A 61 -4.92 -3.92 2.48
C ASN A 61 -3.49 -3.62 2.94
N VAL A 62 -3.07 -2.37 2.75
CA VAL A 62 -1.68 -1.98 2.92
C VAL A 62 -1.62 -0.75 3.81
N THR A 63 -1.06 -0.91 5.00
CA THR A 63 -0.97 0.11 6.03
C THR A 63 0.47 0.58 6.17
N GLY A 64 0.69 1.86 5.93
CA GLY A 64 2.01 2.46 6.01
C GLY A 64 1.97 3.81 6.71
N ARG A 65 3.15 4.31 7.03
CA ARG A 65 3.29 5.66 7.58
C ARG A 65 3.38 6.66 6.45
N THR A 66 2.45 7.59 6.39
CA THR A 66 2.44 8.66 5.39
C THR A 66 3.71 9.51 5.45
N ILE A 67 4.09 10.04 4.29
CA ILE A 67 5.19 11.01 4.16
C ILE A 67 4.90 12.20 5.09
N ASP A 68 5.90 12.64 5.83
CA ASP A 68 5.81 13.80 6.69
C ASP A 68 6.02 15.09 5.89
N TRP A 69 5.07 16.01 5.99
CA TRP A 69 5.12 17.33 5.34
C TRP A 69 5.34 18.46 6.36
N GLY A 70 5.42 18.17 7.67
CA GLY A 70 5.57 19.18 8.71
C GLY A 70 4.35 20.10 8.86
N PHE A 71 4.56 21.36 9.27
CA PHE A 71 3.46 22.32 9.47
C PHE A 71 2.95 22.87 8.13
N GLN A 72 1.71 22.54 7.78
CA GLN A 72 1.11 22.91 6.51
C GLN A 72 -0.05 23.90 6.67
N GLY A 73 -0.14 24.82 5.72
CA GLY A 73 -1.24 25.79 5.62
C GLY A 73 -2.57 25.12 5.25
N ALA A 74 -3.69 25.78 5.52
CA ALA A 74 -5.03 25.20 5.32
C ALA A 74 -5.35 24.84 3.85
N MET A 75 -4.76 25.56 2.88
CA MET A 75 -4.92 25.25 1.45
C MET A 75 -4.30 23.90 1.09
N HIS A 76 -3.09 23.61 1.56
CA HIS A 76 -2.41 22.35 1.26
C HIS A 76 -2.97 21.19 2.11
N ARG A 77 -3.21 21.44 3.39
CA ARG A 77 -3.70 20.42 4.34
C ARG A 77 -5.13 19.96 4.08
N TRP A 78 -6.03 20.90 3.75
CA TRP A 78 -7.47 20.63 3.63
C TRP A 78 -8.07 20.92 2.26
N GLY A 79 -7.27 21.39 1.30
CA GLY A 79 -7.75 21.75 -0.04
C GLY A 79 -8.61 23.02 -0.07
N PHE A 80 -8.43 23.96 0.87
CA PHE A 80 -9.15 25.25 0.83
C PHE A 80 -8.78 26.05 -0.42
N ARG A 81 -9.78 26.67 -1.05
CA ARG A 81 -9.62 27.42 -2.31
C ARG A 81 -8.78 28.69 -2.19
N GLY A 82 -8.71 29.30 -1.00
CA GLY A 82 -8.10 30.62 -0.80
C GLY A 82 -9.03 31.77 -1.24
N LEU A 83 -8.53 33.00 -1.13
CA LEU A 83 -9.23 34.20 -1.58
C LEU A 83 -8.73 34.65 -2.96
N PRO A 84 -9.51 35.45 -3.71
CA PRO A 84 -9.09 35.99 -5.00
C PRO A 84 -7.75 36.73 -4.90
N ASP A 85 -6.92 36.60 -5.93
CA ASP A 85 -5.63 37.28 -5.97
C ASP A 85 -5.78 38.80 -6.14
N ARG A 86 -6.74 39.22 -6.97
CA ARG A 86 -7.09 40.62 -7.17
C ARG A 86 -8.06 41.11 -6.10
N ARG A 87 -7.89 42.37 -5.67
CA ARG A 87 -8.75 43.07 -4.70
C ARG A 87 -8.76 42.48 -3.28
N THR A 88 -7.79 41.64 -2.94
CA THR A 88 -7.57 41.10 -1.60
C THR A 88 -6.26 41.64 -1.06
N THR A 89 -6.21 42.07 0.19
CA THR A 89 -4.97 42.54 0.85
C THR A 89 -4.55 41.56 1.94
N LYS A 90 -3.34 40.98 1.84
CA LYS A 90 -2.71 40.10 2.85
C LYS A 90 -3.56 38.88 3.31
N ALA A 91 -4.57 38.49 2.54
CA ALA A 91 -5.53 37.45 2.91
C ALA A 91 -5.65 36.29 1.90
N HIS A 92 -4.85 36.29 0.83
CA HIS A 92 -4.93 35.32 -0.27
C HIS A 92 -4.97 33.84 0.17
N ARG A 93 -4.21 33.48 1.23
CA ARG A 93 -4.10 32.11 1.75
C ARG A 93 -4.73 31.90 3.13
N ARG A 94 -5.52 32.86 3.62
CA ARG A 94 -6.17 32.75 4.93
C ARG A 94 -7.33 31.75 4.89
N VAL A 95 -7.68 31.22 6.06
CA VAL A 95 -8.79 30.26 6.25
C VAL A 95 -10.16 30.89 5.97
N GLY A 96 -10.32 32.19 6.21
CA GLY A 96 -11.62 32.86 6.16
C GLY A 96 -12.31 32.84 7.53
N SER A 97 -13.65 32.89 7.54
CA SER A 97 -14.42 32.80 8.78
C SER A 97 -14.36 31.40 9.38
N ILE A 98 -14.19 31.31 10.69
CA ILE A 98 -14.01 30.05 11.44
C ILE A 98 -15.26 29.72 12.28
N GLY A 99 -16.10 30.72 12.60
CA GLY A 99 -17.23 30.57 13.51
C GLY A 99 -18.45 31.39 13.11
N ILE A 100 -19.52 31.19 13.87
CA ILE A 100 -20.83 31.83 13.67
C ILE A 100 -21.13 32.70 14.89
N LYS A 101 -21.83 33.83 14.69
CA LYS A 101 -22.27 34.71 15.78
C LYS A 101 -23.33 34.00 16.62
N GLY A 102 -23.13 33.95 17.94
CA GLY A 102 -24.06 33.35 18.91
C GLY A 102 -23.42 32.25 19.76
N GLU A 103 -22.49 31.48 19.19
CA GLU A 103 -21.93 30.29 19.84
C GLU A 103 -20.62 30.57 20.61
N ALA A 104 -20.08 31.80 20.53
CA ALA A 104 -18.92 32.33 21.29
C ALA A 104 -17.65 31.45 21.40
N ARG A 105 -17.58 30.35 20.65
CA ARG A 105 -16.46 29.40 20.61
C ARG A 105 -16.30 28.83 19.21
N VAL A 106 -15.14 28.23 18.95
CA VAL A 106 -14.89 27.43 17.75
C VAL A 106 -15.21 25.96 18.07
N TRP A 107 -15.93 25.28 17.18
CA TRP A 107 -16.27 23.88 17.37
C TRP A 107 -15.02 22.98 17.32
N PRO A 108 -14.95 21.94 18.17
CA PRO A 108 -13.86 20.96 18.12
C PRO A 108 -13.86 20.24 16.77
N GLY A 109 -12.67 19.96 16.23
CA GLY A 109 -12.51 19.35 14.90
C GLY A 109 -12.54 20.33 13.72
N GLN A 110 -12.61 21.64 13.99
CA GLN A 110 -12.53 22.65 12.93
C GLN A 110 -11.21 22.57 12.16
N ARG A 111 -11.31 22.60 10.82
CA ARG A 111 -10.18 22.46 9.91
C ARG A 111 -9.29 23.70 9.91
N LEU A 112 -8.09 23.57 10.48
CA LEU A 112 -7.10 24.64 10.64
C LEU A 112 -5.71 24.20 10.14
N PRO A 113 -4.79 25.16 9.84
CA PRO A 113 -3.40 24.83 9.52
C PRO A 113 -2.75 24.08 10.68
N GLY A 114 -1.77 23.23 10.37
CA GLY A 114 -1.13 22.38 11.38
C GLY A 114 -0.24 21.30 10.76
N HIS A 115 0.29 20.42 11.62
CA HIS A 115 1.09 19.28 11.19
C HIS A 115 0.32 18.38 10.22
N MET A 116 0.97 17.95 9.14
CA MET A 116 0.42 17.09 8.11
C MET A 116 1.40 15.96 7.79
N GLY A 117 0.88 14.73 7.75
CA GLY A 117 1.69 13.54 7.47
C GLY A 117 2.19 12.87 8.75
N HIS A 118 3.12 11.92 8.58
CA HIS A 118 3.67 11.09 9.67
C HIS A 118 2.64 10.22 10.42
N GLU A 119 1.41 10.12 9.90
CA GLU A 119 0.32 9.32 10.42
C GLU A 119 0.28 7.93 9.76
N TRP A 120 -0.24 6.92 10.48
CA TRP A 120 -0.55 5.61 9.92
C TRP A 120 -1.83 5.67 9.09
N ARG A 121 -1.75 5.27 7.82
CA ARG A 121 -2.90 5.21 6.92
C ARG A 121 -2.89 3.89 6.16
N GLN A 122 -4.09 3.35 5.99
CA GLN A 122 -4.33 2.12 5.27
C GLN A 122 -4.95 2.44 3.91
N THR A 123 -4.33 1.95 2.85
CA THR A 123 -4.92 1.90 1.52
C THR A 123 -5.53 0.51 1.33
N SER A 124 -6.86 0.44 1.22
CA SER A 124 -7.59 -0.81 1.14
C SER A 124 -7.94 -1.23 -0.28
N GLY A 125 -7.94 -2.54 -0.54
CA GLY A 125 -8.46 -3.12 -1.79
C GLY A 125 -7.54 -2.92 -3.00
N LEU A 126 -6.24 -3.02 -2.78
CA LEU A 126 -5.23 -3.02 -3.83
C LEU A 126 -5.08 -4.43 -4.41
N GLU A 127 -4.98 -4.57 -5.73
CA GLU A 127 -4.87 -5.87 -6.42
C GLU A 127 -3.41 -6.28 -6.58
N ILE A 128 -3.07 -7.53 -6.30
CA ILE A 128 -1.72 -8.07 -6.57
C ILE A 128 -1.63 -8.48 -8.04
N LEU A 129 -0.66 -7.93 -8.77
CA LEU A 129 -0.50 -8.14 -10.21
C LEU A 129 0.60 -9.13 -10.57
N ARG A 130 1.68 -9.15 -9.81
CA ARG A 130 2.85 -9.98 -10.05
C ARG A 130 3.52 -10.32 -8.73
N ILE A 131 4.04 -11.54 -8.63
CA ILE A 131 4.79 -12.03 -7.48
C ILE A 131 6.10 -12.65 -7.99
N ASN A 132 7.22 -12.28 -7.37
CA ASN A 132 8.50 -12.94 -7.56
C ASN A 132 8.89 -13.71 -6.28
N PRO A 133 8.82 -15.06 -6.27
CA PRO A 133 9.13 -15.85 -5.08
C PRO A 133 10.63 -15.92 -4.77
N ILE A 134 11.52 -15.78 -5.76
CA ILE A 134 12.96 -15.80 -5.53
C ILE A 134 13.39 -14.52 -4.82
N ALA A 135 13.06 -13.37 -5.43
CA ALA A 135 13.43 -12.06 -4.93
C ALA A 135 12.59 -11.61 -3.72
N GLN A 136 11.54 -12.36 -3.37
CA GLN A 136 10.58 -12.00 -2.32
C GLN A 136 9.95 -10.61 -2.56
N VAL A 137 9.50 -10.36 -3.79
CA VAL A 137 8.90 -9.07 -4.21
C VAL A 137 7.45 -9.25 -4.65
N ILE A 138 6.58 -8.36 -4.17
CA ILE A 138 5.16 -8.26 -4.57
C ILE A 138 4.93 -6.96 -5.33
N TYR A 139 4.25 -7.06 -6.47
CA TYR A 139 3.81 -5.91 -7.26
C TYR A 139 2.33 -5.67 -7.05
N VAL A 140 2.00 -4.52 -6.47
CA VAL A 140 0.64 -4.14 -6.12
C VAL A 140 0.15 -3.02 -7.03
N LYS A 141 -1.11 -3.11 -7.47
CA LYS A 141 -1.78 -2.10 -8.29
C LYS A 141 -2.24 -0.91 -7.43
N GLY A 142 -1.54 0.21 -7.52
CA GLY A 142 -1.95 1.48 -6.93
C GLY A 142 -0.82 2.17 -6.18
N CYS A 143 -1.19 2.99 -5.20
CA CYS A 143 -0.24 3.74 -4.38
C CYS A 143 -0.27 3.25 -2.93
N VAL A 144 0.91 3.16 -2.32
CA VAL A 144 1.09 2.79 -0.92
C VAL A 144 1.49 4.04 -0.12
N ALA A 145 1.00 4.14 1.11
CA ALA A 145 1.36 5.25 2.00
C ALA A 145 2.81 5.09 2.49
N GLY A 146 3.65 6.09 2.21
CA GLY A 146 5.02 6.17 2.70
C GLY A 146 6.03 6.51 1.61
N SER A 147 7.27 6.75 2.02
CA SER A 147 8.39 6.90 1.10
C SER A 147 8.93 5.54 0.67
N CYS A 148 9.72 5.51 -0.42
CA CYS A 148 10.46 4.31 -0.79
C CYS A 148 11.35 3.83 0.37
N GLY A 149 11.35 2.52 0.63
CA GLY A 149 12.10 1.92 1.75
C GLY A 149 11.42 2.03 3.12
N SER A 150 10.22 2.63 3.20
CA SER A 150 9.43 2.59 4.43
C SER A 150 8.82 1.20 4.66
N VAL A 151 8.63 0.87 5.93
CA VAL A 151 8.01 -0.39 6.35
C VAL A 151 6.51 -0.27 6.26
N VAL A 152 5.89 -1.34 5.79
CA VAL A 152 4.47 -1.41 5.51
C VAL A 152 3.92 -2.70 6.09
N LEU A 153 2.73 -2.62 6.67
CA LEU A 153 1.95 -3.75 7.16
C LEU A 153 0.96 -4.14 6.07
N MET A 154 0.98 -5.40 5.67
CA MET A 154 0.11 -5.91 4.62
C MET A 154 -0.76 -7.03 5.18
N ASN A 155 -2.07 -6.95 4.93
CA ASN A 155 -3.04 -7.95 5.34
C ASN A 155 -4.08 -8.17 4.23
N ASP A 156 -4.84 -9.25 4.35
CA ASP A 156 -5.92 -9.55 3.42
C ASP A 156 -7.01 -8.48 3.43
N CYS A 157 -7.67 -8.30 2.29
CA CYS A 157 -8.79 -7.38 2.21
C CYS A 157 -9.99 -7.91 3.00
N LEU A 158 -10.43 -7.14 4.01
CA LEU A 158 -11.60 -7.43 4.82
C LEU A 158 -12.94 -7.19 4.09
N HIS A 159 -12.92 -6.54 2.93
CA HIS A 159 -14.13 -6.21 2.18
C HIS A 159 -14.71 -7.47 1.52
N GLU A 160 -15.95 -7.83 1.86
CA GLU A 160 -16.59 -9.10 1.47
C GLU A 160 -16.52 -9.40 -0.03
N SER A 161 -16.82 -8.40 -0.87
CA SER A 161 -16.80 -8.59 -2.34
C SER A 161 -15.43 -8.80 -2.96
N LYS A 162 -14.35 -8.43 -2.25
CA LYS A 162 -12.96 -8.49 -2.73
C LYS A 162 -12.13 -9.52 -1.99
N ARG A 163 -12.71 -10.18 -0.99
CA ARG A 163 -12.02 -11.18 -0.19
C ARG A 163 -11.77 -12.43 -1.03
N ALA A 164 -10.50 -12.84 -1.12
CA ALA A 164 -10.14 -14.10 -1.76
C ALA A 164 -10.55 -15.27 -0.85
N LYS A 165 -11.06 -16.34 -1.48
CA LYS A 165 -11.47 -17.57 -0.78
C LYS A 165 -10.40 -18.65 -0.88
N ASP A 166 -9.71 -18.72 -2.01
CA ASP A 166 -8.70 -19.73 -2.31
C ASP A 166 -7.32 -19.19 -1.94
N VAL A 167 -7.05 -19.03 -0.64
CA VAL A 167 -5.75 -18.60 -0.11
C VAL A 167 -5.12 -19.71 0.74
N PRO A 168 -3.79 -19.88 0.71
CA PRO A 168 -3.13 -20.86 1.55
C PRO A 168 -3.24 -20.46 3.02
N PHE A 169 -3.98 -21.24 3.79
CA PHE A 169 -4.24 -21.03 5.21
C PHE A 169 -3.65 -22.19 6.03
N PRO A 170 -2.94 -21.97 7.16
CA PRO A 170 -2.65 -20.69 7.82
C PRO A 170 -1.62 -19.80 7.13
N THR A 171 -0.56 -20.40 6.58
CA THR A 171 0.43 -19.74 5.73
C THR A 171 0.93 -20.71 4.66
N PHE A 172 1.55 -20.19 3.62
CA PHE A 172 2.28 -21.01 2.67
C PHE A 172 3.54 -21.59 3.32
N VAL A 173 3.68 -22.92 3.32
CA VAL A 173 4.86 -23.62 3.81
C VAL A 173 5.58 -24.23 2.62
N SER A 174 6.78 -23.74 2.32
CA SER A 174 7.70 -24.42 1.39
C SER A 174 8.80 -25.12 2.15
N GLU A 175 8.91 -26.42 1.93
CA GLU A 175 10.00 -27.26 2.45
C GLU A 175 11.37 -26.86 1.86
N GLU A 176 11.38 -26.18 0.70
CA GLU A 176 12.58 -25.90 -0.11
C GLU A 176 13.17 -24.48 0.07
N SER A 177 12.58 -23.66 0.94
CA SER A 177 12.89 -22.22 1.07
C SER A 177 14.37 -21.91 1.36
N GLN A 178 15.07 -22.84 2.04
CA GLN A 178 16.45 -22.65 2.50
C GLN A 178 17.50 -22.90 1.41
N GLN A 179 17.20 -23.74 0.41
CA GLN A 179 18.11 -24.03 -0.69
C GLN A 179 18.10 -22.89 -1.73
N LEU A 180 16.93 -22.28 -1.93
CA LEU A 180 16.70 -21.24 -2.94
C LEU A 180 17.44 -19.94 -2.63
N ALA A 181 17.54 -19.55 -1.34
CA ALA A 181 18.22 -18.33 -0.90
C ALA A 181 19.73 -18.30 -1.23
N ARG A 182 20.40 -19.46 -1.25
CA ARG A 182 21.84 -19.55 -1.56
C ARG A 182 22.14 -19.38 -3.05
N ASN A 183 21.18 -19.71 -3.91
CA ASN A 183 21.37 -19.64 -5.37
C ASN A 183 21.14 -18.23 -5.92
N ILE A 184 20.50 -17.33 -5.16
CA ILE A 184 20.11 -15.97 -5.63
C ILE A 184 21.33 -15.12 -6.00
N GLU A 185 22.43 -15.23 -5.25
CA GLU A 185 23.63 -14.41 -5.48
C GLU A 185 24.34 -14.72 -6.80
N GLU A 186 24.07 -15.89 -7.40
CA GLU A 186 24.68 -16.34 -8.65
C GLU A 186 23.74 -16.19 -9.88
N MET A 187 22.47 -15.83 -9.68
CA MET A 187 21.48 -15.79 -10.75
C MET A 187 21.50 -14.47 -11.53
N ASN A 188 21.37 -14.57 -12.85
CA ASN A 188 21.26 -13.40 -13.72
C ASN A 188 19.86 -12.78 -13.65
N LEU A 189 19.75 -11.47 -13.91
CA LEU A 189 18.49 -10.72 -13.85
C LEU A 189 17.38 -11.31 -14.74
N ALA A 190 17.74 -11.92 -15.87
CA ALA A 190 16.81 -12.59 -16.78
C ALA A 190 16.19 -13.86 -16.17
N GLU A 191 16.97 -14.64 -15.43
CA GLU A 191 16.51 -15.88 -14.78
C GLU A 191 15.57 -15.56 -13.61
N LEU A 192 15.86 -14.49 -12.87
CA LEU A 192 14.99 -13.97 -11.81
C LEU A 192 13.62 -13.56 -12.36
N THR A 193 13.59 -12.93 -13.55
CA THR A 193 12.33 -12.53 -14.19
C THR A 193 11.55 -13.68 -14.82
N ALA A 194 12.19 -14.82 -15.11
CA ALA A 194 11.53 -15.96 -15.73
C ALA A 194 10.58 -16.69 -14.77
N GLN A 195 10.83 -16.62 -13.46
CA GLN A 195 10.03 -17.28 -12.42
C GLN A 195 8.93 -16.38 -11.85
N ASP A 196 8.71 -15.20 -12.43
CA ASP A 196 7.64 -14.32 -12.03
C ASP A 196 6.27 -14.95 -12.31
N LEU A 197 5.43 -14.92 -11.29
CA LEU A 197 4.04 -15.29 -11.42
C LEU A 197 3.23 -14.03 -11.73
N TYR A 198 2.44 -14.05 -12.81
CA TYR A 198 1.71 -12.89 -13.32
C TYR A 198 0.21 -13.12 -13.26
N ALA A 199 -0.55 -12.04 -13.01
CA ALA A 199 -2.00 -12.03 -13.17
C ALA A 199 -2.38 -12.15 -14.65
N GLU A 200 -3.48 -12.85 -14.94
CA GLU A 200 -3.97 -13.07 -16.30
C GLU A 200 -4.22 -11.77 -17.08
N LYS A 201 -4.61 -10.71 -16.37
CA LYS A 201 -4.88 -9.39 -16.95
C LYS A 201 -3.62 -8.63 -17.35
N LEU A 202 -2.45 -9.02 -16.86
CA LEU A 202 -1.20 -8.31 -17.09
C LEU A 202 -0.55 -8.82 -18.39
N PHE A 203 -0.20 -7.88 -19.27
CA PHE A 203 0.60 -8.21 -20.44
C PHE A 203 2.01 -8.64 -20.03
N LYS A 204 2.49 -9.76 -20.58
CA LYS A 204 3.86 -10.24 -20.39
C LYS A 204 4.72 -9.70 -21.52
N PHE A 205 5.85 -9.04 -21.22
CA PHE A 205 6.74 -8.52 -22.27
C PHE A 205 7.34 -9.61 -23.17
N THR A 206 7.38 -10.85 -22.71
CA THR A 206 7.78 -12.02 -23.50
C THR A 206 6.68 -12.54 -24.43
N SER A 207 5.42 -12.14 -24.21
CA SER A 207 4.30 -12.53 -25.06
C SER A 207 4.26 -11.69 -26.34
N PRO A 208 3.76 -12.24 -27.47
CA PRO A 208 3.65 -11.47 -28.71
C PRO A 208 2.80 -10.22 -28.51
N SER A 209 3.13 -9.16 -29.25
CA SER A 209 2.40 -7.90 -29.20
C SER A 209 0.91 -8.11 -29.49
N ILE A 210 0.05 -7.40 -28.76
CA ILE A 210 -1.40 -7.51 -28.88
C ILE A 210 -1.82 -6.98 -30.27
N ALA A 211 -2.21 -7.88 -31.18
CA ALA A 211 -2.81 -7.52 -32.44
C ALA A 211 -4.34 -7.42 -32.27
N PHE A 212 -4.88 -6.20 -32.37
CA PHE A 212 -6.33 -6.00 -32.33
C PHE A 212 -6.93 -6.35 -33.70
N THR A 213 -7.71 -7.43 -33.77
CA THR A 213 -8.52 -7.74 -34.95
C THR A 213 -9.77 -6.85 -34.99
N GLU A 214 -10.36 -6.65 -36.17
CA GLU A 214 -11.56 -5.81 -36.38
C GLU A 214 -12.74 -6.17 -35.43
N ALA A 215 -12.80 -7.41 -34.95
CA ALA A 215 -13.78 -7.87 -33.97
C ALA A 215 -13.65 -7.16 -32.58
N HIS A 216 -12.44 -6.70 -32.21
CA HIS A 216 -12.18 -6.01 -30.95
C HIS A 216 -12.51 -4.50 -30.98
N GLU A 217 -12.68 -3.89 -32.15
CA GLU A 217 -13.04 -2.46 -32.27
C GLU A 217 -14.44 -2.13 -31.71
N LYS A 218 -15.32 -3.13 -31.56
CA LYS A 218 -16.72 -2.91 -31.18
C LYS A 218 -16.97 -2.47 -29.72
N LYS A 219 -15.95 -2.25 -28.88
CA LYS A 219 -16.15 -1.83 -27.47
C LYS A 219 -15.95 -0.34 -27.15
N SER A 220 -15.66 0.53 -28.12
CA SER A 220 -15.51 1.98 -27.87
C SER A 220 -16.43 2.90 -28.70
N ALA A 221 -17.41 2.34 -29.43
CA ALA A 221 -18.35 3.15 -30.23
C ALA A 221 -19.56 3.69 -29.42
N ALA A 222 -19.73 3.30 -28.16
CA ALA A 222 -20.76 3.87 -27.28
C ALA A 222 -20.26 5.18 -26.67
N ARG A 223 -20.40 6.27 -27.43
CA ARG A 223 -20.31 7.65 -26.93
C ARG A 223 -21.24 7.79 -25.73
N ASP A 224 -20.66 7.88 -24.54
CA ASP A 224 -21.39 8.05 -23.28
C ASP A 224 -22.20 9.35 -23.34
N LYS A 225 -23.53 9.24 -23.49
CA LYS A 225 -24.46 10.36 -23.69
C LYS A 225 -24.66 11.20 -22.42
N THR A 226 -24.01 10.81 -21.30
CA THR A 226 -24.14 11.46 -19.99
C THR A 226 -23.18 12.63 -19.78
N ARG A 227 -22.14 12.81 -20.60
CA ARG A 227 -21.25 13.99 -20.52
C ARG A 227 -21.88 15.19 -21.24
N ALA A 228 -22.06 16.28 -20.49
CA ALA A 228 -22.68 17.51 -20.95
C ALA A 228 -22.06 18.07 -22.25
N LYS A 229 -22.92 18.59 -23.13
CA LYS A 229 -22.52 19.25 -24.39
C LYS A 229 -21.64 20.46 -24.08
N ILE A 230 -20.40 20.46 -24.55
CA ILE A 230 -19.60 21.68 -24.67
C ILE A 230 -20.34 22.60 -25.66
N ALA A 231 -20.69 23.80 -25.22
CA ALA A 231 -21.44 24.76 -26.01
C ALA A 231 -20.70 25.09 -27.31
N LYS A 232 -21.38 24.96 -28.46
CA LYS A 232 -20.86 25.49 -29.73
C LYS A 232 -20.86 27.00 -29.64
N VAL A 233 -19.67 27.60 -29.68
CA VAL A 233 -19.49 29.03 -29.94
C VAL A 233 -20.08 29.32 -31.33
N LYS A 234 -21.08 30.20 -31.40
CA LYS A 234 -21.53 30.78 -32.68
C LYS A 234 -20.47 31.80 -33.12
N LYS A 235 -20.12 31.77 -34.40
CA LYS A 235 -19.25 32.75 -35.08
C LYS A 235 -19.67 34.17 -34.78
#